data_AF-A0A2H0PDU3-F1
#
_entry.id   AF-A0A2H0PDU3-F1
#
_cell.length_a   1.000
_cell.length_b   1.000
_cell.length_c   1.000
_cell.angle_alpha   90.00
_cell.angle_beta   90.00
_cell.angle_gamma   90.00
#
_symmetry.space_group_name_H-M   'P 1'
#
loop_
_entity.id
_entity.type
_entity.pdbx_description
1 polymer ?
#
loop_
_entity_poly.entity_id
_entity_poly.type
_entity_poly.pdbx_seq_one_letter_code
_entity_poly.pdbx_strand_id
1 'polypeptide(L)'
;MGVCVGCGTPIDEPLPISRQAHCKKCTADFHACRQCYWYDTHVAKQCREPMADWVADKEKANFCDYFKLNEKKFVTVDDRTESAKEALEKLFKK
;
A
#
# COMPACT_ATOMS: atom_id res chain seq x y z
N MET A 1 4.05 -5.52 -9.11
CA MET A 1 4.28 -4.05 -9.26
C MET A 1 3.51 -3.34 -8.17
N GLY A 2 4.03 -2.27 -7.56
CA GLY A 2 3.35 -1.49 -6.51
C GLY A 2 2.61 -0.27 -7.09
N VAL A 3 1.58 0.27 -6.43
CA VAL A 3 1.02 1.60 -6.75
C VAL A 3 1.27 2.55 -5.59
N CYS A 4 1.52 3.82 -5.88
CA CYS A 4 1.61 4.85 -4.87
C CYS A 4 0.26 4.99 -4.14
N VAL A 5 0.24 4.83 -2.82
CA VAL A 5 -0.99 5.01 -2.03
C VAL A 5 -1.49 6.47 -2.04
N GLY A 6 -0.61 7.45 -2.29
CA GLY A 6 -0.97 8.86 -2.36
C GLY A 6 -1.73 9.27 -3.63
N CYS A 7 -1.35 8.72 -4.79
CA CYS A 7 -1.91 9.17 -6.08
C CYS A 7 -2.31 8.05 -7.06
N GLY A 8 -2.08 6.79 -6.71
CA GLY A 8 -2.40 5.62 -7.54
C GLY A 8 -1.45 5.36 -8.70
N THR A 9 -0.44 6.20 -8.94
CA THR A 9 0.53 5.99 -10.02
C THR A 9 1.35 4.71 -9.78
N PRO A 10 1.63 3.91 -10.82
CA PRO A 10 2.51 2.75 -10.72
C PRO A 10 3.89 3.14 -10.18
N ILE A 11 4.44 2.28 -9.33
CA ILE A 11 5.79 2.41 -8.80
C ILE A 11 6.72 1.68 -9.76
N ASP A 12 7.50 2.46 -10.48
CA ASP A 12 8.55 2.01 -11.40
C ASP A 12 9.92 2.23 -10.76
N GLU A 13 10.15 1.56 -9.64
CA GLU A 13 11.40 1.61 -8.89
C GLU A 13 11.91 0.18 -8.66
N PRO A 14 13.24 -0.04 -8.74
CA PRO A 14 13.82 -1.36 -8.51
C PRO A 14 13.56 -1.83 -7.08
N LEU A 15 13.37 -3.14 -6.93
CA LEU A 15 13.27 -3.79 -5.63
C LEU A 15 14.67 -4.26 -5.16
N PRO A 16 15.03 -4.09 -3.88
CA PRO A 16 14.24 -3.43 -2.84
C PRO A 16 14.16 -1.91 -3.04
N ILE A 17 12.98 -1.34 -2.75
CA ILE A 17 12.74 0.11 -2.85
C ILE A 17 13.75 0.85 -1.97
N SER A 18 14.43 1.83 -2.55
CA SER A 18 15.32 2.73 -1.80
C SER A 18 14.53 3.54 -0.77
N ARG A 19 15.13 3.78 0.40
CA ARG A 19 14.57 4.65 1.45
C ARG A 19 14.31 6.08 0.95
N GLN A 20 15.03 6.52 -0.07
CA GLN A 20 14.92 7.86 -0.67
C GLN A 20 13.97 7.90 -1.87
N ALA A 21 13.44 6.75 -2.29
CA ALA A 21 12.55 6.68 -3.43
C ALA A 21 11.20 7.32 -3.09
N HIS A 22 10.74 8.17 -3.99
CA HIS A 22 9.52 8.94 -3.84
C HIS A 22 8.74 8.95 -5.17
N CYS A 23 7.44 9.18 -5.07
CA CYS A 23 6.59 9.27 -6.23
C CYS A 23 6.92 10.52 -7.06
N LYS A 24 7.23 10.34 -8.34
CA LYS A 24 7.49 11.44 -9.29
C LYS A 24 6.26 12.35 -9.52
N LYS A 25 5.05 11.90 -9.17
CA LYS A 25 3.79 12.65 -9.37
C LYS A 25 3.35 13.42 -8.12
N CYS A 26 3.32 12.76 -6.96
CA CYS A 26 2.77 13.35 -5.73
C CYS A 26 3.78 13.46 -4.58
N THR A 27 5.06 13.21 -4.87
CA THR A 27 6.20 13.30 -3.92
C THR A 27 6.08 12.47 -2.64
N ALA A 28 5.10 11.55 -2.58
CA ALA A 28 4.94 10.64 -1.46
C ALA A 28 6.11 9.65 -1.38
N ASP A 29 6.61 9.44 -0.17
CA ASP A 29 7.71 8.51 0.09
C ASP A 29 7.24 7.06 -0.12
N PHE A 30 8.03 6.27 -0.84
CA PHE A 30 7.70 4.86 -1.05
C PHE A 30 8.09 3.99 0.14
N HIS A 31 9.18 4.31 0.85
CA HIS A 31 9.57 3.61 2.09
C HIS A 31 8.84 4.18 3.31
N ALA A 32 7.51 4.23 3.23
CA ALA A 32 6.63 4.70 4.31
C ALA A 32 5.73 3.56 4.81
N CYS A 33 5.30 3.62 6.07
CA CYS A 33 4.41 2.58 6.62
C CYS A 33 3.16 2.40 5.77
N ARG A 34 2.51 3.48 5.31
CA ARG A 34 1.31 3.40 4.45
C ARG A 34 1.49 2.57 3.17
N GLN A 35 2.72 2.50 2.67
CA GLN A 35 3.10 1.79 1.45
C GLN A 35 3.58 0.35 1.74
N CYS A 36 3.75 0.00 3.02
CA CYS A 36 4.23 -1.29 3.49
C CYS A 36 3.11 -2.35 3.51
N TYR A 37 3.48 -3.60 3.27
CA TYR A 37 2.62 -4.78 3.34
C TYR A 37 2.10 -5.04 4.76
N TRP A 38 2.90 -4.76 5.78
CA TRP A 38 2.57 -5.02 7.19
C TRP A 38 1.67 -3.96 7.83
N TYR A 39 1.46 -2.84 7.14
CA TYR A 39 0.70 -1.73 7.69
C TYR A 39 -0.79 -2.07 7.76
N ASP A 40 -1.35 -1.91 8.95
CA ASP A 40 -2.75 -2.19 9.22
C ASP A 40 -3.26 -1.25 10.32
N THR A 41 -4.30 -0.48 10.02
CA THR A 41 -4.87 0.49 10.97
C THR A 41 -5.63 -0.13 12.13
N HIS A 42 -5.94 -1.42 12.07
CA HIS A 42 -6.75 -2.15 13.05
C HIS A 42 -5.92 -2.88 14.12
N VAL A 43 -4.58 -2.83 14.03
CA VAL A 43 -3.69 -3.48 15.00
C VAL A 43 -2.88 -2.46 15.80
N ALA A 44 -2.36 -2.89 16.95
CA ALA A 44 -1.49 -2.06 17.78
C ALA A 44 -0.30 -1.52 16.97
N LYS A 45 0.11 -0.27 17.24
CA LYS A 45 1.20 0.44 16.53
C LYS A 45 1.01 0.56 15.00
N GLN A 46 -0.16 0.14 14.50
CA GLN A 46 -0.53 0.08 13.10
C GLN A 46 0.42 -0.79 12.24
N CYS A 47 1.01 -1.83 12.83
CA CYS A 47 1.93 -2.73 12.17
C CYS A 47 1.68 -4.18 12.62
N ARG A 48 1.55 -5.10 11.65
CA ARG A 48 1.37 -6.53 11.92
C ARG A 48 2.68 -7.26 12.23
N GLU A 49 3.83 -6.66 11.92
CA GLU A 49 5.14 -7.20 12.27
C GLU A 49 5.50 -6.81 13.71
N PRO A 50 5.50 -7.75 14.67
CA PRO A 50 5.70 -7.44 16.10
C PRO A 50 7.11 -6.97 16.44
N MET A 51 8.13 -7.37 15.66
CA MET A 51 9.52 -6.95 15.88
C MET A 51 9.87 -5.62 15.22
N ALA A 52 8.98 -5.06 14.40
CA ALA A 52 9.23 -3.79 13.74
C ALA A 52 9.22 -2.63 14.75
N ASP A 53 10.16 -1.72 14.58
CA ASP A 53 10.22 -0.50 15.36
C ASP A 53 8.97 0.36 15.17
N TRP A 54 8.59 1.05 16.24
CA TRP A 54 7.47 1.97 16.18
C TRP A 54 7.86 3.24 15.40
N VAL A 55 7.15 3.46 14.30
CA VAL A 55 7.26 4.69 13.51
C VAL A 55 6.12 5.65 13.90
N ALA A 56 6.44 6.90 14.24
CA ALA A 56 5.45 7.92 14.58
C ALA A 56 4.69 8.41 13.33
N ASP A 57 5.41 8.87 12.30
CA ASP A 57 4.83 9.33 11.04
C ASP A 57 4.73 8.18 10.03
N LYS A 58 3.50 7.75 9.74
CA LYS A 58 3.24 6.60 8.86
C LYS A 58 3.27 6.95 7.37
N GLU A 59 3.34 8.23 7.03
CA GLU A 59 3.32 8.74 5.65
C GLU A 59 4.71 9.13 5.14
N LYS A 60 5.68 9.33 6.04
CA LYS A 60 7.05 9.68 5.70
C LYS A 60 7.99 8.49 5.57
N ALA A 61 9.06 8.71 4.81
CA ALA A 61 10.20 7.81 4.72
C ALA A 61 10.71 7.46 6.12
N ASN A 62 10.93 6.18 6.38
CA ASN A 62 11.44 5.69 7.66
C ASN A 62 12.55 4.65 7.47
N PHE A 63 13.12 4.24 8.60
CA PHE A 63 14.27 3.33 8.65
C PHE A 63 13.89 1.89 8.97
N CYS A 64 12.60 1.54 8.91
CA CYS A 64 12.14 0.19 9.27
C CYS A 64 12.76 -0.86 8.35
N ASP A 65 13.53 -1.78 8.94
CA ASP A 65 14.22 -2.86 8.23
C ASP A 65 13.25 -3.97 7.76
N TYR A 66 12.06 -4.03 8.36
CA TYR A 66 10.99 -4.97 7.99
C TYR A 66 10.11 -4.46 6.85
N PHE A 67 10.45 -3.32 6.25
CA PHE A 67 9.66 -2.75 5.16
C PHE A 67 9.57 -3.71 3.98
N LYS A 68 8.35 -3.94 3.51
CA LYS A 68 8.06 -4.70 2.30
C LYS A 68 7.00 -3.96 1.50
N LEU A 69 7.28 -3.66 0.24
CA LEU A 69 6.32 -2.97 -0.63
C LEU A 69 5.01 -3.76 -0.71
N ASN A 70 3.88 -3.08 -0.51
CA ASN A 70 2.58 -3.72 -0.67
C ASN A 70 2.20 -3.86 -2.15
N GLU A 71 2.40 -5.05 -2.69
CA GLU A 71 2.05 -5.39 -4.08
C GLU A 71 0.58 -5.84 -4.24
N LYS A 72 -0.16 -6.06 -3.14
CA LYS A 72 -1.51 -6.65 -3.16
C LYS A 72 -2.65 -5.64 -3.28
N LYS A 73 -2.39 -4.33 -3.31
CA LYS A 73 -3.43 -3.30 -3.51
C LYS A 73 -3.90 -3.15 -4.97
N PHE A 74 -3.59 -4.12 -5.83
CA PHE A 74 -4.02 -4.16 -7.22
C PHE A 74 -5.33 -4.93 -7.34
N VAL A 75 -6.41 -4.18 -7.18
CA VAL A 75 -7.56 -4.36 -8.07
C VAL A 75 -7.67 -3.01 -8.76
N THR A 76 -7.50 -2.97 -10.09
CA THR A 76 -7.71 -1.73 -10.84
C THR A 76 -9.10 -1.19 -10.51
N VAL A 77 -9.31 0.13 -10.55
CA VAL A 77 -10.64 0.69 -10.23
C VAL A 77 -11.70 0.05 -11.15
N ASP A 78 -11.33 -0.28 -12.38
CA ASP A 78 -12.15 -1.01 -13.35
C ASP A 78 -12.49 -2.43 -12.87
N ASP A 79 -11.49 -3.25 -12.53
CA ASP A 79 -11.69 -4.60 -11.98
C ASP A 79 -12.53 -4.58 -10.69
N ARG A 80 -12.35 -3.56 -9.85
CA ARG A 80 -13.04 -3.42 -8.55
C ARG A 80 -14.51 -3.05 -8.77
N THR A 81 -14.77 -2.25 -9.80
CA THR A 81 -16.11 -1.81 -10.19
C THR A 81 -16.87 -2.93 -10.89
N GLU A 82 -16.23 -3.66 -11.80
CA GLU A 82 -16.82 -4.83 -12.45
C GLU A 82 -17.07 -5.97 -11.46
N SER A 83 -16.10 -6.29 -10.59
CA SER A 83 -16.26 -7.24 -9.49
C SER A 83 -17.41 -6.87 -8.55
N ALA A 84 -17.56 -5.59 -8.19
CA ALA A 84 -18.64 -5.12 -7.34
C ALA A 84 -20.01 -5.21 -8.03
N LYS A 85 -20.09 -4.90 -9.35
CA LYS A 85 -21.30 -5.06 -10.15
C LYS A 85 -21.71 -6.52 -10.27
N GLU A 86 -20.78 -7.43 -10.59
CA GLU A 86 -21.05 -8.87 -10.67
C GLU A 86 -21.50 -9.45 -9.33
N ALA A 87 -20.88 -9.03 -8.22
CA ALA A 87 -21.29 -9.43 -6.88
C ALA A 87 -22.70 -8.91 -6.54
N LEU A 88 -23.02 -7.67 -6.92
CA LEU A 88 -24.35 -7.10 -6.76
C LEU A 88 -25.39 -7.89 -7.56
N GLU A 89 -25.13 -8.18 -8.84
CA GLU A 89 -26.05 -8.94 -9.69
C GLU A 89 -26.32 -10.35 -9.15
N LYS A 90 -25.31 -11.02 -8.57
CA LYS A 90 -25.47 -12.35 -7.93
C LYS A 90 -26.34 -12.32 -6.68
N LEU A 91 -26.43 -11.19 -5.98
CA LEU A 91 -27.27 -11.05 -4.78
C LEU A 91 -28.76 -10.85 -5.12
N PHE A 92 -29.07 -10.31 -6.32
CA PHE A 92 -30.44 -9.95 -6.71
C PHE A 92 -31.05 -10.84 -7.80
N LYS A 93 -30.28 -11.74 -8.43
CA LYS A 93 -30.81 -12.74 -9.36
C LYS A 93 -31.26 -14.00 -8.59
N LYS A 94 -32.56 -14.27 -8.61
CA LYS A 94 -33.20 -15.54 -8.25
C LYS A 94 -33.51 -16.33 -9.52
#